data_AF-A0A6N9LAZ4-F1
#
_entry.id   AF-A0A6N9LAZ4-F1
#
_cell.length_a   1.000
_cell.length_b   1.000
_cell.length_c   1.000
_cell.angle_alpha   90.00
_cell.angle_beta   90.00
_cell.angle_gamma   90.00
#
_symmetry.space_group_name_H-M   'P 1'
#
loop_
_entity.id
_entity.type
_entity.pdbx_description
1 polymer ?
#
loop_
_entity_poly.entity_id
_entity_poly.type
_entity_poly.pdbx_seq_one_letter_code
_entity_poly.pdbx_strand_id
1 'polypeptide(L)'
;MSKMRDMVLEAVEMNGVENVIMPLMNEIFLSFTDIAGTRYVDNQDVFKGLEKNVPLLLEREADNKYDSNAIKVMTTDREKLGYIPKKDNCVFSRLMDAGKILHARVYSCYEDDYYNWSVSIKICMMDF
;
A
#
# COMPACT_ATOMS: atom_id res chain seq x y z
N MET A 1 15.10 -6.41 32.80
CA MET A 1 15.04 -6.80 31.38
C MET A 1 14.38 -8.17 31.14
N SER A 2 14.54 -9.18 32.00
CA SER A 2 13.88 -10.50 31.77
C SER A 2 12.36 -10.45 31.86
N LYS A 3 11.80 -9.77 32.87
CA LYS A 3 10.34 -9.74 33.13
C LYS A 3 9.49 -9.23 31.96
N MET A 4 9.96 -8.23 31.22
CA MET A 4 9.26 -7.71 30.04
C MET A 4 9.27 -8.71 28.88
N ARG A 5 10.41 -9.37 28.65
CA ARG A 5 10.54 -10.40 27.62
C ARG A 5 9.62 -11.58 27.92
N ASP A 6 9.55 -12.00 29.18
CA ASP A 6 8.70 -13.12 29.62
C ASP A 6 7.22 -12.79 29.41
N MET A 7 6.80 -11.56 29.75
CA MET A 7 5.42 -11.09 29.50
C MET A 7 5.05 -11.03 28.02
N VAL A 8 5.97 -10.57 27.16
CA VAL A 8 5.73 -10.51 25.70
C VAL A 8 5.63 -11.92 25.12
N LEU A 9 6.49 -12.85 25.56
CA LEU A 9 6.44 -14.25 25.15
C LEU A 9 5.10 -14.90 25.53
N GLU A 10 4.65 -14.72 26.76
CA GLU A 10 3.38 -15.25 27.25
C GLU A 10 2.19 -14.66 26.45
N ALA A 11 2.19 -13.35 26.20
CA ALA A 11 1.15 -12.71 25.38
C ALA A 11 1.12 -13.24 23.94
N VAL A 12 2.30 -13.50 23.35
CA VAL A 12 2.44 -14.07 21.99
C VAL A 12 1.94 -15.51 21.96
N GLU A 13 2.27 -16.32 22.97
CA GLU A 13 1.77 -17.70 23.08
C GLU A 13 0.25 -17.75 23.23
N MET A 14 -0.33 -16.82 24.00
CA MET A 14 -1.77 -16.77 24.25
C MET A 14 -2.59 -16.20 23.08
N ASN A 15 -2.08 -15.19 22.38
CA ASN A 15 -2.86 -14.42 21.40
C ASN A 15 -2.34 -14.55 19.96
N GLY A 16 -1.18 -15.15 19.75
CA GLY A 16 -0.47 -15.12 18.47
C GLY A 16 0.29 -13.80 18.26
N VAL A 17 1.40 -13.89 17.52
CA VAL A 17 2.31 -12.75 17.26
C VAL A 17 1.56 -11.54 16.68
N GLU A 18 0.67 -11.77 15.74
CA GLU A 18 -0.07 -10.72 15.02
C GLU A 18 -0.92 -9.87 15.97
N ASN A 19 -1.67 -10.48 16.88
CA ASN A 19 -2.57 -9.79 17.80
C ASN A 19 -1.83 -9.00 18.89
N VAL A 20 -0.58 -9.36 19.19
CA VAL A 20 0.27 -8.61 20.12
C VAL A 20 0.93 -7.41 19.43
N ILE A 21 1.30 -7.55 18.15
CA ILE A 21 1.99 -6.50 17.39
C ILE A 21 1.00 -5.46 16.85
N MET A 22 -0.19 -5.86 16.36
CA MET A 22 -1.16 -4.95 15.75
C MET A 22 -1.52 -3.71 16.61
N PRO A 23 -1.77 -3.81 17.93
CA PRO A 23 -2.05 -2.64 18.77
C PRO A 23 -0.85 -1.71 18.98
N LEU A 24 0.37 -2.19 18.73
CA LEU A 24 1.60 -1.40 18.81
C LEU A 24 1.93 -0.71 17.49
N MET A 25 1.30 -1.13 16.38
CA MET A 25 1.49 -0.54 15.06
C MET A 25 0.69 0.75 14.93
N ASN A 26 1.40 1.86 14.72
CA ASN A 26 0.77 3.12 14.36
C ASN A 26 0.80 3.31 12.84
N GLU A 27 -0.36 3.58 12.24
CA GLU A 27 -0.43 4.01 10.85
C GLU A 27 -0.21 5.54 10.76
N ILE A 28 0.91 5.95 10.18
CA ILE A 28 1.21 7.35 9.90
C ILE A 28 0.71 7.69 8.50
N PHE A 29 -0.30 8.54 8.39
CA PHE A 29 -0.79 9.04 7.11
C PHE A 29 0.29 9.86 6.40
N LEU A 30 0.54 9.56 5.12
CA LEU A 30 1.50 10.29 4.31
C LEU A 30 0.82 11.18 3.27
N SER A 31 -0.08 10.62 2.45
CA SER A 31 -0.75 11.37 1.38
C SER A 31 -1.96 10.63 0.80
N PHE A 32 -2.76 11.37 0.04
CA PHE A 32 -3.63 10.81 -1.00
C PHE A 32 -2.97 10.98 -2.37
N THR A 33 -3.20 10.03 -3.28
CA THR A 33 -2.79 10.15 -4.69
C THR A 33 -3.70 9.30 -5.57
N ASP A 34 -3.77 9.64 -6.86
CA ASP A 34 -4.51 8.87 -7.85
C ASP A 34 -3.57 7.86 -8.52
N ILE A 35 -4.05 6.63 -8.76
CA ILE A 35 -3.27 5.63 -9.48
C ILE A 35 -3.09 6.09 -10.92
N ALA A 36 -1.84 6.18 -11.37
CA ALA A 36 -1.50 6.46 -12.76
C ALA A 36 -1.53 5.19 -13.62
N GLY A 37 -1.99 5.35 -14.86
CA GLY A 37 -1.92 4.30 -15.88
C GLY A 37 -3.00 3.22 -15.77
N THR A 38 -4.12 3.49 -15.09
CA THR A 38 -5.28 2.59 -14.96
C THR A 38 -5.80 2.11 -16.33
N ARG A 39 -5.83 3.01 -17.34
CA ARG A 39 -6.19 2.69 -18.73
C ARG A 39 -5.30 1.66 -19.44
N TYR A 40 -4.11 1.38 -18.90
CA TYR A 40 -3.14 0.44 -19.47
C TYR A 40 -3.08 -0.89 -18.72
N VAL A 41 -4.04 -1.12 -17.82
CA VAL A 41 -4.20 -2.41 -17.15
C VAL A 41 -4.98 -3.35 -18.08
N ASP A 42 -4.45 -4.54 -18.33
CA ASP A 42 -5.07 -5.49 -19.27
C ASP A 42 -6.45 -5.95 -18.79
N ASN A 43 -6.57 -6.23 -17.49
CA ASN A 43 -7.82 -6.64 -16.85
C ASN A 43 -8.56 -5.44 -16.24
N GLN A 44 -9.45 -4.79 -17.00
CA GLN A 44 -10.24 -3.66 -16.51
C GLN A 44 -11.32 -4.06 -15.48
N ASP A 45 -11.69 -5.35 -15.38
CA ASP A 45 -12.68 -5.80 -14.40
C ASP A 45 -12.14 -5.76 -12.96
N VAL A 46 -10.82 -5.70 -12.77
CA VAL A 46 -10.18 -5.58 -11.45
C VAL A 46 -10.69 -4.38 -10.66
N PHE A 47 -11.04 -3.28 -11.34
CA PHE A 47 -11.45 -2.04 -10.70
C PHE A 47 -12.88 -2.09 -10.15
N LYS A 48 -13.74 -2.98 -10.69
CA LYS A 48 -15.14 -3.13 -10.27
C LYS A 48 -15.28 -3.60 -8.82
N GLY A 49 -14.26 -4.28 -8.29
CA GLY A 49 -14.23 -4.77 -6.91
C GLY A 49 -13.54 -3.83 -5.91
N LEU A 50 -13.10 -2.64 -6.35
CA LEU A 50 -12.36 -1.71 -5.47
C LEU A 50 -13.32 -0.83 -4.66
N GLU A 51 -13.74 -1.34 -3.52
CA GLU A 51 -14.49 -0.56 -2.53
C GLU A 51 -13.57 0.28 -1.63
N LYS A 52 -14.13 1.30 -0.98
CA LYS A 52 -13.40 2.13 -0.03
C LYS A 52 -12.80 1.28 1.11
N ASN A 53 -11.58 1.62 1.50
CA ASN A 53 -10.75 0.94 2.50
C ASN A 53 -10.22 -0.44 2.11
N VAL A 54 -10.49 -0.95 0.91
CA VAL A 54 -9.85 -2.18 0.41
C VAL A 54 -8.32 -2.00 0.44
N PRO A 55 -7.56 -2.95 1.03
CA PRO A 55 -6.11 -2.87 1.10
C PRO A 55 -5.47 -3.10 -0.26
N LEU A 56 -4.37 -2.40 -0.51
CA LEU A 56 -3.58 -2.48 -1.73
C LEU A 56 -2.11 -2.70 -1.39
N LEU A 57 -1.41 -3.42 -2.27
CA LEU A 57 0.02 -3.66 -2.20
C LEU A 57 0.77 -2.58 -2.98
N LEU A 58 1.91 -2.15 -2.42
CA LEU A 58 2.86 -1.26 -3.07
C LEU A 58 4.16 -2.04 -3.32
N GLU A 59 4.57 -2.16 -4.57
CA GLU A 59 5.79 -2.87 -4.97
C GLU A 59 6.79 -1.89 -5.59
N ARG A 60 7.98 -1.83 -4.99
CA ARG A 60 9.08 -0.99 -5.45
C ARG A 60 9.75 -1.62 -6.67
N GLU A 61 9.84 -0.89 -7.78
CA GLU A 61 10.57 -1.30 -9.00
C GLU A 61 11.76 -0.36 -9.25
N ALA A 62 12.88 -0.55 -8.53
CA ALA A 62 14.06 0.32 -8.62
C ALA A 62 14.81 0.25 -9.96
N ASP A 63 14.66 -0.87 -10.66
CA ASP A 63 15.22 -1.18 -11.97
C ASP A 63 14.25 -0.91 -13.13
N ASN A 64 13.11 -0.26 -12.86
CA ASN A 64 12.16 0.10 -13.91
C ASN A 64 12.81 1.02 -14.95
N LYS A 65 12.84 0.57 -16.21
CA LYS A 65 13.54 1.23 -17.32
C LYS A 65 13.06 2.64 -17.67
N TYR A 66 11.88 3.05 -17.21
CA TYR A 66 11.28 4.35 -17.50
C TYR A 66 11.36 5.34 -16.34
N ASP A 67 11.36 4.83 -15.10
CA ASP A 67 11.35 5.64 -13.89
C ASP A 67 11.97 4.86 -12.72
N SER A 68 13.17 5.26 -12.29
CA SER A 68 13.85 4.62 -11.16
C SER A 68 13.09 4.73 -9.84
N ASN A 69 12.10 5.63 -9.72
CA ASN A 69 11.26 5.80 -8.54
C ASN A 69 9.94 5.02 -8.62
N ALA A 70 9.77 4.15 -9.63
CA ALA A 70 8.52 3.44 -9.87
C ALA A 70 8.08 2.62 -8.65
N ILE A 71 6.78 2.74 -8.34
CA ILE A 71 6.08 1.96 -7.32
C ILE A 71 4.78 1.48 -7.96
N LYS A 72 4.70 0.17 -8.19
CA LYS A 72 3.51 -0.49 -8.74
C LYS A 72 2.45 -0.61 -7.64
N VAL A 73 1.20 -0.37 -8.00
CA VAL A 73 0.05 -0.55 -7.11
C VAL A 73 -0.73 -1.79 -7.57
N MET A 74 -1.05 -2.68 -6.64
CA MET A 74 -1.73 -3.95 -6.92
C MET A 74 -2.79 -4.27 -5.87
N THR A 75 -3.75 -5.13 -6.22
CA THR A 75 -4.63 -5.78 -5.24
C THR A 75 -3.84 -6.77 -4.37
N THR A 76 -4.47 -7.28 -3.30
CA THR A 76 -3.90 -8.36 -2.48
C THR A 76 -3.69 -9.66 -3.25
N ASP A 77 -4.47 -9.88 -4.32
CA ASP A 77 -4.32 -11.01 -5.24
C ASP A 77 -3.27 -10.77 -6.34
N ARG A 78 -2.50 -9.68 -6.22
CA ARG A 78 -1.41 -9.28 -7.13
C ARG A 78 -1.87 -8.89 -8.54
N GLU A 79 -3.15 -8.55 -8.73
CA GLU A 79 -3.60 -7.91 -9.96
C GLU A 79 -3.11 -6.45 -10.01
N LYS A 80 -2.50 -6.05 -11.12
CA LYS A 80 -1.95 -4.70 -11.29
C LYS A 80 -3.05 -3.68 -11.49
N LEU A 81 -3.00 -2.58 -10.74
CA LEU A 81 -3.91 -1.44 -10.88
C LEU A 81 -3.25 -0.24 -11.58
N GLY A 82 -1.92 -0.17 -11.56
CA GLY A 82 -1.16 0.92 -12.15
C GLY A 82 0.09 1.24 -11.32
N TYR A 83 0.42 2.53 -11.23
CA TYR A 83 1.59 3.02 -10.50
C TYR A 83 1.25 4.25 -9.66
N ILE A 84 2.06 4.53 -8.64
CA ILE A 84 2.10 5.87 -8.04
C ILE A 84 2.58 6.87 -9.11
N PRO A 85 1.90 8.02 -9.30
CA PRO A 85 2.29 9.01 -10.29
C PRO A 85 3.74 9.46 -10.11
N LYS A 86 4.44 9.69 -11.23
CA LYS A 86 5.84 10.14 -11.25
C LYS A 86 6.07 11.44 -10.46
N LYS A 87 5.06 12.32 -10.42
CA LYS A 87 5.11 13.57 -9.63
C LYS A 87 5.13 13.34 -8.12
N ASP A 88 4.61 12.19 -7.65
CA ASP A 88 4.37 11.91 -6.23
C ASP A 88 5.33 10.83 -5.68
N ASN A 89 5.89 9.97 -6.54
CA ASN A 89 6.58 8.74 -6.12
C ASN A 89 7.96 8.92 -5.46
N CYS A 90 8.57 10.11 -5.54
CA CYS A 90 9.94 10.34 -5.07
C CYS A 90 10.11 10.14 -3.56
N VAL A 91 9.17 10.63 -2.75
CA VAL A 91 9.25 10.47 -1.28
C VAL A 91 8.98 9.04 -0.89
N PHE A 92 7.96 8.41 -1.46
CA PHE A 92 7.59 7.04 -1.13
C PHE A 92 8.68 6.03 -1.52
N SER A 93 9.30 6.19 -2.69
CA SER A 93 10.39 5.30 -3.12
C SER A 93 11.58 5.37 -2.18
N ARG A 94 11.98 6.57 -1.75
CA ARG A 94 13.04 6.75 -0.75
C ARG A 94 12.72 6.13 0.61
N LEU A 95 11.46 6.23 1.06
CA LEU A 95 11.02 5.58 2.30
C LEU A 95 11.13 4.06 2.17
N MET A 96 10.65 3.48 1.06
CA MET A 96 10.77 2.05 0.79
C MET A 96 12.23 1.60 0.66
N ASP A 97 13.07 2.38 -0.04
CA ASP A 97 14.50 2.11 -0.20
C ASP A 97 15.25 2.19 1.15
N ALA A 98 14.75 2.97 2.10
CA ALA A 98 15.24 3.04 3.48
C ALA A 98 14.66 1.93 4.40
N GLY A 99 13.89 1.00 3.85
CA GLY A 99 13.30 -0.13 4.58
C GLY A 99 12.01 0.20 5.34
N LYS A 100 11.38 1.35 5.06
CA LYS A 100 10.08 1.68 5.67
C LYS A 100 8.96 0.90 4.96
N ILE A 101 8.03 0.39 5.77
CA ILE A 101 6.87 -0.35 5.29
C ILE A 101 5.76 0.66 4.97
N LEU A 102 5.39 0.74 3.70
CA LEU A 102 4.25 1.52 3.23
C LEU A 102 3.12 0.59 2.84
N HIS A 103 1.89 1.02 3.13
CA HIS A 103 0.69 0.37 2.65
C HIS A 103 -0.29 1.39 2.09
N ALA A 104 -1.18 0.93 1.23
CA ALA A 104 -2.23 1.75 0.67
C ALA A 104 -3.61 1.13 0.88
N ARG A 105 -4.62 1.98 0.89
CA ARG A 105 -6.03 1.56 0.84
C ARG A 105 -6.78 2.41 -0.16
N VAL A 106 -7.77 1.83 -0.83
CA VAL A 106 -8.67 2.58 -1.72
C VAL A 106 -9.37 3.68 -0.92
N TYR A 107 -9.28 4.90 -1.41
CA TYR A 107 -10.02 6.05 -0.88
C TYR A 107 -11.32 6.27 -1.65
N SER A 108 -11.24 6.22 -2.99
CA SER A 108 -12.36 6.28 -3.92
C SER A 108 -12.04 5.53 -5.21
N CYS A 109 -13.05 4.94 -5.83
CA CYS A 109 -12.96 4.31 -7.14
C CYS A 109 -14.25 4.62 -7.90
N TYR A 110 -14.14 5.16 -9.11
CA TYR A 110 -15.29 5.39 -9.99
C TYR A 110 -14.83 5.37 -11.45
N GLU A 111 -15.78 5.09 -12.34
CA GLU A 111 -15.61 5.20 -13.78
C GLU A 111 -15.96 6.63 -14.21
N ASP A 112 -15.07 7.28 -14.97
CA ASP A 112 -15.32 8.60 -15.53
C ASP A 112 -16.09 8.53 -16.86
N ASP A 113 -16.47 9.71 -17.38
CA ASP A 113 -17.29 9.85 -18.60
C ASP A 113 -16.66 9.20 -19.86
N TYR A 114 -15.39 8.78 -19.81
CA TYR A 114 -14.64 8.16 -20.90
C TYR A 114 -14.30 6.69 -20.64
N TYR A 115 -15.05 6.02 -19.75
CA TYR A 115 -14.82 4.62 -19.36
C TYR A 115 -13.40 4.39 -18.79
N ASN A 116 -12.80 5.42 -18.17
CA ASN A 116 -11.55 5.24 -17.44
C ASN A 116 -11.84 5.10 -15.95
N TRP A 117 -11.11 4.20 -15.31
CA TRP A 117 -11.13 4.09 -13.86
C TRP A 117 -10.27 5.18 -13.23
N SER A 118 -10.92 5.99 -12.39
CA SER A 118 -10.29 6.93 -11.47
C SER A 118 -10.24 6.29 -10.09
N VAL A 119 -9.02 5.95 -9.63
CA VAL A 119 -8.80 5.31 -8.33
C VAL A 119 -7.87 6.19 -7.49
N SER A 120 -8.41 6.77 -6.42
CA SER A 120 -7.63 7.50 -5.42
C SER A 120 -7.32 6.57 -4.26
N ILE A 121 -6.11 6.64 -3.73
CA ILE A 121 -5.64 5.80 -2.63
C ILE A 121 -5.11 6.65 -1.48
N LYS A 122 -5.29 6.15 -0.26
CA LYS A 122 -4.62 6.66 0.95
C LYS A 122 -3.32 5.88 1.14
N ILE A 123 -2.19 6.56 1.26
CA ILE A 123 -0.89 5.95 1.56
C ILE A 123 -0.52 6.24 3.01
N CYS A 124 -0.15 5.20 3.73
CA CYS A 124 0.32 5.26 5.10
C CYS A 124 1.68 4.56 5.23
N MET A 125 2.45 4.95 6.23
CA MET A 125 3.63 4.22 6.71
C MET A 125 3.27 3.51 8.00
N MET A 126 3.78 2.29 8.18
CA MET A 126 3.70 1.59 9.46
C MET A 126 4.90 1.99 10.34
N ASP A 127 4.60 2.41 11.56
CA ASP A 127 5.57 2.68 12.62
C ASP A 127 5.43 1.63 13.72
N PHE A 128 6.55 1.03 14.14
CA PHE A 128 6.64 -0.12 15.05
C PHE A 128 7.56 0.20 16.24
#